data_AF-A0A7W6WGT0-F1
#
_entry.id   AF-A0A7W6WGT0-F1
#
_cell.length_a   1.000
_cell.length_b   1.000
_cell.length_c   1.000
_cell.angle_alpha   90.00
_cell.angle_beta   90.00
_cell.angle_gamma   90.00
#
_symmetry.space_group_name_H-M   'P 1'
#
loop_
_entity.id
_entity.type
_entity.pdbx_description
1 polymer ?
#
loop_
_entity_poly.entity_id
_entity_poly.type
_entity_poly.pdbx_seq_one_letter_code
_entity_poly.pdbx_strand_id
1 'polypeptide(L)'
;MLKLLPEWLKIGAGAALGALVTFAMYATLNALVWLPAAEKHGRDLEAAELTAATNKAIGELSNAADQARVRRRLCSERGGLYDFAKSVCIEPEPQTDG
;
A
#
# COMPACT_ATOMS: atom_id res chain seq x y z
N MET A 1 -6.68 -24.62 57.34
CA MET A 1 -7.21 -25.61 56.36
C MET A 1 -6.18 -26.12 55.36
N LEU A 2 -5.18 -25.33 54.91
CA LEU A 2 -4.21 -25.76 53.89
C LEU A 2 -3.20 -26.86 54.33
N LYS A 3 -3.00 -27.06 55.64
CA LYS A 3 -2.05 -28.03 56.21
C LYS A 3 -2.49 -29.50 56.10
N LEU A 4 -3.76 -29.77 55.76
CA LEU A 4 -4.34 -31.12 55.66
C LEU A 4 -4.36 -31.68 54.23
N LEU A 5 -3.91 -30.91 53.24
CA LEU A 5 -3.93 -31.32 51.84
C LEU A 5 -2.73 -32.23 51.50
N PRO A 6 -2.93 -33.27 50.67
CA PRO A 6 -1.84 -34.09 50.17
C PRO A 6 -0.95 -33.28 49.22
N GLU A 7 0.35 -33.58 49.22
CA GLU A 7 1.37 -32.77 48.52
C GLU A 7 1.13 -32.63 47.01
N TRP A 8 0.61 -33.66 46.34
CA TRP A 8 0.29 -33.60 44.91
C TRP A 8 -0.78 -32.54 44.58
N LEU A 9 -1.73 -32.29 45.49
CA LEU A 9 -2.76 -31.27 45.30
C LEU A 9 -2.19 -29.86 45.47
N LYS A 10 -1.23 -29.67 46.37
CA LYS A 10 -0.54 -28.38 46.56
C LYS A 10 0.32 -28.04 45.34
N ILE A 11 1.05 -29.02 44.81
CA ILE A 11 1.84 -28.88 43.59
C ILE A 11 0.93 -28.58 42.39
N GLY A 12 -0.16 -29.34 42.23
CA GLY A 12 -1.13 -29.12 41.16
C GLY A 12 -1.78 -27.73 41.23
N ALA A 13 -2.17 -27.28 42.43
CA ALA A 13 -2.72 -25.94 42.63
C ALA A 13 -1.70 -24.83 42.31
N GLY A 14 -0.43 -25.01 42.71
CA GLY A 14 0.63 -24.06 42.39
C GLY A 14 0.90 -23.97 40.88
N ALA A 15 0.94 -25.12 40.19
CA ALA A 15 1.12 -25.16 38.74
C ALA A 15 -0.06 -24.51 38.00
N ALA A 16 -1.29 -24.79 38.42
CA ALA A 16 -2.50 -24.18 37.84
C ALA A 16 -2.52 -22.65 38.03
N LEU A 17 -2.18 -22.18 39.24
CA LEU A 17 -2.09 -20.75 39.52
C LEU A 17 -0.99 -20.08 38.67
N GLY A 18 0.19 -20.71 38.60
CA GLY A 18 1.29 -20.22 37.77
C GLY A 18 0.90 -20.10 36.31
N ALA A 19 0.27 -21.14 35.75
CA ALA A 19 -0.20 -21.12 34.37
C ALA A 19 -1.24 -20.02 34.12
N LEU A 20 -2.19 -19.82 35.04
CA LEU A 20 -3.18 -18.74 34.93
C LEU A 20 -2.54 -17.35 34.97
N VAL A 21 -1.58 -17.13 35.87
CA VAL A 21 -0.87 -15.85 35.97
C VAL A 21 -0.06 -15.59 34.70
N THR A 22 0.70 -16.57 34.22
CA THR A 22 1.47 -16.44 32.98
C THR A 22 0.56 -16.17 31.79
N PHE A 23 -0.54 -16.94 31.65
CA PHE A 23 -1.50 -16.72 30.59
C PHE A 23 -2.10 -15.32 30.65
N ALA A 24 -2.53 -14.86 31.83
CA ALA A 24 -3.11 -13.53 31.99
C ALA A 24 -2.12 -12.40 31.61
N MET A 25 -0.84 -12.54 31.97
CA MET A 25 0.20 -11.57 31.59
C MET A 25 0.40 -11.53 30.08
N TYR A 26 0.59 -12.68 29.43
CA TYR A 26 0.82 -12.69 27.98
C TYR A 26 -0.44 -12.34 27.19
N ALA A 27 -1.63 -12.73 27.65
CA ALA A 27 -2.89 -12.35 27.03
C ALA A 27 -3.10 -10.83 27.07
N THR A 28 -2.80 -10.18 28.19
CA THR A 28 -2.91 -8.72 28.31
C THR A 28 -1.86 -7.99 27.48
N LEU A 29 -0.60 -8.44 27.49
CA LEU A 29 0.44 -7.89 26.60
C LEU A 29 0.06 -8.02 25.13
N ASN A 30 -0.45 -9.19 24.74
CA ASN A 30 -0.84 -9.43 23.36
C ASN A 30 -2.00 -8.52 22.96
N ALA A 31 -3.07 -8.47 23.76
CA ALA A 31 -4.27 -7.70 23.43
C ALA A 31 -4.06 -6.18 23.46
N LEU A 32 -3.22 -5.68 24.37
CA LEU A 32 -3.08 -4.23 24.60
C LEU A 32 -1.88 -3.62 23.88
N VAL A 33 -0.84 -4.41 23.59
CA VAL A 33 0.42 -3.89 23.05
C VAL A 33 0.71 -4.48 21.67
N TRP A 34 0.79 -5.81 21.56
CA TRP A 34 1.31 -6.44 20.34
C TRP A 34 0.31 -6.46 19.18
N LEU A 35 -0.94 -6.89 19.40
CA LEU A 35 -1.97 -6.91 18.36
C LEU A 35 -2.24 -5.52 17.78
N PRO A 36 -2.52 -4.47 18.60
CA PRO A 36 -2.80 -3.14 18.05
C PRO A 36 -1.62 -2.55 17.26
N ALA A 37 -0.39 -2.78 17.73
CA ALA A 37 0.81 -2.34 17.01
C ALA A 37 0.96 -3.07 15.67
N ALA A 38 0.72 -4.38 15.63
CA ALA A 38 0.78 -5.17 14.41
C ALA A 38 -0.31 -4.77 13.40
N GLU A 39 -1.54 -4.56 13.84
CA GLU A 39 -2.63 -4.09 12.98
C GLU A 39 -2.34 -2.72 12.38
N LYS A 40 -1.85 -1.78 13.20
CA LYS A 40 -1.44 -0.46 12.71
C LYS A 40 -0.35 -0.58 11.65
N HIS A 41 0.67 -1.39 11.91
CA HIS A 41 1.76 -1.57 10.96
C HIS A 41 1.28 -2.23 9.66
N GLY A 42 0.36 -3.19 9.73
CA GLY A 42 -0.27 -3.80 8.56
C GLY A 42 -1.05 -2.78 7.72
N ARG A 43 -1.85 -1.91 8.37
CA ARG A 43 -2.58 -0.84 7.69
C ARG A 43 -1.66 0.19 7.04
N ASP A 44 -0.58 0.56 7.71
CA ASP A 44 0.40 1.51 7.18
C ASP A 44 1.07 0.95 5.91
N LEU A 45 1.36 -0.36 5.87
CA LEU A 45 1.89 -1.04 4.69
C LEU A 45 0.89 -1.08 3.54
N GLU A 46 -0.37 -1.42 3.82
CA GLU A 46 -1.45 -1.43 2.80
C GLU A 46 -1.68 -0.02 2.22
N ALA A 47 -1.69 1.00 3.07
CA ALA A 47 -1.80 2.39 2.64
C ALA A 47 -0.59 2.83 1.80
N ALA A 48 0.63 2.40 2.17
CA ALA A 48 1.84 2.67 1.42
C ALA A 48 1.81 2.00 0.03
N GLU A 49 1.34 0.75 -0.06
CA GLU A 49 1.18 0.04 -1.32
C GLU A 49 0.17 0.73 -2.24
N LEU A 50 -1.00 1.11 -1.71
CA LEU A 50 -2.02 1.87 -2.44
C LEU A 50 -1.49 3.22 -2.93
N THR A 51 -0.72 3.91 -2.10
CA THR A 51 -0.09 5.18 -2.45
C THR A 51 0.95 5.00 -3.55
N ALA A 52 1.78 3.96 -3.47
CA ALA A 52 2.76 3.63 -4.49
C ALA A 52 2.10 3.28 -5.84
N ALA A 53 1.04 2.47 -5.82
CA ALA A 53 0.27 2.13 -7.01
C ALA A 53 -0.38 3.38 -7.64
N THR A 54 -0.94 4.26 -6.82
CA THR A 54 -1.53 5.53 -7.27
C THR A 54 -0.48 6.45 -7.88
N ASN A 55 0.66 6.64 -7.22
CA ASN A 55 1.75 7.47 -7.74
C ASN A 55 2.32 6.93 -9.04
N LYS A 56 2.41 5.60 -9.19
CA LYS A 56 2.80 4.96 -10.45
C LYS A 56 1.80 5.27 -11.56
N ALA A 57 0.50 5.11 -11.31
CA ALA A 57 -0.55 5.42 -12.27
C ALA A 57 -0.53 6.91 -12.68
N ILE A 58 -0.34 7.82 -11.71
CA ILE A 58 -0.19 9.26 -11.99
C ILE A 58 1.04 9.52 -12.87
N GLY A 59 2.16 8.86 -12.60
CA GLY A 59 3.38 8.97 -13.41
C GLY A 59 3.18 8.49 -14.85
N GLU A 60 2.49 7.36 -15.04
CA GLU A 60 2.15 6.83 -16.36
C GLU A 60 1.22 7.78 -17.15
N LEU A 61 0.21 8.34 -16.47
CA LEU A 61 -0.69 9.35 -17.05
C LEU A 61 0.06 10.64 -17.40
N SER A 62 0.96 11.12 -16.53
CA SER A 62 1.76 12.32 -16.80
C SER A 62 2.68 12.12 -18.00
N ASN A 63 3.39 10.99 -18.07
CA ASN A 63 4.24 10.67 -19.22
C ASN A 63 3.44 10.63 -20.52
N ALA A 64 2.24 10.00 -20.52
CA ALA A 64 1.37 9.99 -21.69
C ALA A 64 0.89 11.41 -22.08
N ALA A 65 0.53 12.23 -21.10
CA ALA A 65 0.11 13.61 -21.34
C ALA A 65 1.26 14.48 -21.88
N ASP A 66 2.47 14.31 -21.35
CA ASP A 66 3.66 15.03 -21.81
C ASP A 66 4.08 14.60 -23.20
N GLN A 67 4.02 13.30 -23.52
CA GLN A 67 4.19 12.82 -24.89
C GLN A 67 3.15 13.43 -25.84
N ALA A 68 1.88 13.53 -25.43
CA ALA A 68 0.85 14.15 -26.25
C ALA A 68 1.12 15.65 -26.47
N ARG A 69 1.58 16.38 -25.44
CA ARG A 69 1.99 17.79 -25.55
C ARG A 69 3.16 17.96 -26.51
N VAL A 70 4.19 17.13 -26.40
CA VAL A 70 5.36 17.17 -27.29
C VAL A 70 4.96 16.87 -28.74
N ARG A 71 4.14 15.83 -28.98
CA ARG A 71 3.65 15.50 -30.34
C ARG A 71 2.87 16.65 -30.97
N ARG A 72 2.01 17.32 -30.20
CA ARG A 72 1.26 18.50 -30.67
C ARG A 72 2.18 19.63 -31.08
N ARG A 73 3.17 19.95 -30.23
CA ARG A 73 4.15 21.00 -30.51
C ARG A 73 4.97 20.69 -31.76
N LEU A 74 5.48 19.47 -31.90
CA LEU A 74 6.25 19.05 -33.07
C LEU A 74 5.43 19.11 -34.36
N CYS A 75 4.13 18.78 -34.29
CA CYS A 75 3.24 18.89 -35.44
C CYS A 75 3.14 20.34 -35.93
N SER A 76 2.89 21.29 -35.01
CA SER A 76 2.83 22.71 -35.36
C SER A 76 4.17 23.27 -35.84
N GLU A 77 5.30 22.85 -35.26
CA GLU A 77 6.64 23.31 -35.69
C GLU A 77 6.99 22.84 -37.11
N ARG A 78 6.39 21.73 -37.57
CA ARG A 78 6.55 21.20 -38.93
C ARG A 78 5.52 21.74 -39.93
N GLY A 79 4.69 22.70 -39.52
CA GLY A 79 3.63 23.27 -40.36
C GLY A 79 2.41 22.36 -40.56
N GLY A 80 2.29 21.28 -39.78
CA GLY A 80 1.14 20.38 -39.79
C GLY A 80 0.01 20.83 -38.88
N LEU A 81 -1.18 20.27 -39.11
CA LEU A 81 -2.37 20.48 -38.27
C LEU A 81 -2.59 19.26 -37.37
N TYR A 82 -2.67 19.46 -36.06
CA TYR A 82 -2.88 18.35 -35.13
C TYR A 82 -4.38 18.04 -34.97
N ASP A 83 -4.77 16.79 -35.24
CA ASP A 83 -6.11 16.26 -34.97
C ASP A 83 -6.20 15.77 -33.52
N PHE A 84 -6.94 16.50 -32.68
CA PHE A 84 -7.12 16.17 -31.27
C PHE A 84 -8.04 14.96 -31.04
N ALA A 85 -8.97 14.67 -31.96
CA ALA A 85 -9.89 13.55 -31.85
C ALA A 85 -9.19 12.23 -32.17
N LYS A 86 -8.30 12.23 -33.15
CA LYS A 86 -7.51 11.05 -33.55
C LYS A 86 -6.12 10.99 -32.93
N SER A 87 -5.68 12.05 -32.24
CA SER A 87 -4.35 12.20 -31.63
C SER A 87 -3.17 12.06 -32.61
N VAL A 88 -3.37 12.47 -33.86
CA VAL A 88 -2.38 12.38 -34.96
C VAL A 88 -2.04 13.76 -35.51
N CYS A 89 -0.82 13.90 -36.05
CA CYS A 89 -0.46 15.05 -36.87
C CYS A 89 -0.97 14.81 -38.30
N ILE A 90 -1.52 15.84 -38.92
CA ILE A 90 -1.80 15.88 -40.36
C ILE A 90 -0.71 16.75 -40.96
N GLU A 91 0.29 16.14 -41.58
CA GLU A 91 1.33 16.87 -42.30
C GLU A 91 0.74 17.68 -43.46
N PRO A 92 1.30 18.86 -43.78
CA PRO A 92 0.89 19.60 -44.95
C PRO A 92 1.25 18.77 -46.20
N GLU A 93 0.36 18.75 -47.19
CA GLU A 93 0.69 18.13 -48.48
C GLU A 93 1.96 18.78 -49.03
N PRO A 94 2.91 18.00 -49.59
CA PRO A 94 4.09 18.56 -50.21
C PRO A 94 3.62 19.50 -51.33
N GLN A 95 3.93 20.78 -51.21
CA GLN A 95 3.78 21.72 -52.32
C GLN A 95 4.68 21.20 -53.45
N THR A 96 4.06 20.60 -54.46
CA THR A 96 4.72 20.37 -55.73
C THR A 96 4.83 21.72 -56.40
N ASP A 97 5.95 22.40 -56.17
CA ASP A 97 6.32 23.61 -56.89
C ASP A 97 6.43 23.23 -58.37
N GLY A 98 5.42 23.63 -59.15
CA GLY A 98 5.39 23.53 -60.61
C GLY A 98 5.99 24.76 -61.26
#